data_AF-A0A0A1RYJ1-F1
#
_entry.id   AF-A0A0A1RYJ1-F1
#
_cell.length_a   1.000
_cell.length_b   1.000
_cell.length_c   1.000
_cell.angle_alpha   90.00
_cell.angle_beta   90.00
_cell.angle_gamma   90.00
#
_symmetry.space_group_name_H-M   'P 1'
#
loop_
_entity.id
_entity.type
_entity.pdbx_description
1 polymer ?
#
loop_
_entity_poly.entity_id
_entity_poly.type
_entity_poly.pdbx_seq_one_letter_code
_entity_poly.pdbx_strand_id
1 'polypeptide(L)'
;MEENLISKKELLEVTNISYGQLYRWKRKKIIPEEWFIKKSSFTGQETYLPKDKILERIEYILSMKDEISLDDMANMFAKSDSDKKFDIDIIMAKNAICESTKNIFEQITNVKYIGKKEILILSIIEKYLIKSVITLEELKQVVSVINNGFDVLYNEESKIFLFRKLGIPFVVGCKSYKDVFFEEDMVKILEIDVIREISEMGRKII
;
A
#
# COMPACT_ATOMS: atom_id res chain seq x y z
N MET A 1 -15.37 -10.61 -14.72
CA MET A 1 -15.57 -9.24 -15.22
C MET A 1 -14.45 -8.95 -16.20
N GLU A 2 -14.72 -8.29 -17.33
CA GLU A 2 -13.67 -7.94 -18.29
C GLU A 2 -12.61 -7.09 -17.59
N GLU A 3 -11.37 -7.56 -17.55
CA GLU A 3 -10.26 -6.76 -17.06
C GLU A 3 -10.21 -5.48 -17.92
N ASN A 4 -10.44 -4.32 -17.29
CA ASN A 4 -10.26 -3.03 -17.94
C ASN A 4 -8.77 -2.88 -18.26
N LEU A 5 -8.40 -3.07 -19.52
CA LEU A 5 -7.01 -3.08 -19.97
C LEU A 5 -6.68 -1.79 -20.72
N ILE A 6 -5.47 -1.28 -20.50
CA ILE A 6 -4.89 -0.17 -21.24
C ILE A 6 -3.74 -0.68 -22.11
N SER A 7 -3.66 -0.23 -23.36
CA SER A 7 -2.52 -0.57 -24.21
C SER A 7 -1.25 0.13 -23.70
N LYS A 8 -0.07 -0.47 -23.88
CA LYS A 8 1.21 0.17 -23.54
C LYS A 8 1.34 1.55 -24.19
N LYS A 9 0.84 1.72 -25.43
CA LYS A 9 0.91 2.99 -26.14
C LYS A 9 0.07 4.06 -25.45
N GLU A 10 -1.20 3.76 -25.19
CA GLU A 10 -2.15 4.65 -24.50
C GLU A 10 -1.66 4.99 -23.08
N LEU A 11 -1.08 4.01 -22.37
CA LEU A 11 -0.51 4.24 -21.03
C LEU A 11 0.58 5.31 -21.03
N LEU A 12 1.52 5.24 -21.98
CA LEU A 12 2.62 6.20 -22.08
C LEU A 12 2.10 7.60 -22.42
N GLU A 13 1.07 7.68 -23.27
CA GLU A 13 0.42 8.94 -23.65
C GLU A 13 -0.31 9.58 -22.46
N VAL A 14 -1.13 8.82 -21.72
CA VAL A 14 -1.93 9.33 -20.60
C VAL A 14 -1.07 9.74 -19.41
N THR A 15 -0.01 8.98 -19.11
CA THR A 15 0.84 9.21 -17.93
C THR A 15 2.05 10.10 -18.20
N ASN A 16 2.29 10.47 -19.46
CA ASN A 16 3.42 11.28 -19.91
C ASN A 16 4.80 10.74 -19.45
N ILE A 17 4.94 9.40 -19.37
CA ILE A 17 6.21 8.75 -19.07
C ILE A 17 6.85 8.22 -20.35
N SER A 18 8.18 8.17 -20.38
CA SER A 18 8.90 7.54 -21.48
C SER A 18 8.84 6.00 -21.41
N TYR A 19 8.95 5.35 -22.58
CA TYR A 19 9.10 3.90 -22.65
C TYR A 19 10.30 3.39 -21.83
N GLY A 20 11.39 4.16 -21.78
CA GLY A 20 12.58 3.83 -20.98
C GLY A 20 12.30 3.81 -19.48
N GLN A 21 11.47 4.72 -18.96
CA GLN A 21 11.04 4.72 -17.56
C GLN A 21 10.22 3.46 -17.24
N LEU A 22 9.20 3.18 -18.05
CA LEU A 22 8.35 1.99 -17.88
C LEU A 22 9.18 0.70 -17.91
N TYR A 23 10.15 0.60 -18.82
CA TYR A 23 11.06 -0.54 -18.92
C TYR A 23 11.99 -0.66 -17.69
N ARG A 24 12.54 0.46 -17.20
CA ARG A 24 13.36 0.48 -15.97
C ARG A 24 12.57 0.02 -14.76
N TRP A 25 11.32 0.49 -14.60
CA TRP A 25 10.45 0.10 -13.49
C TRP A 25 10.07 -1.38 -13.53
N LYS A 26 9.81 -1.93 -14.73
CA LYS A 26 9.63 -3.38 -14.92
C LYS A 26 10.86 -4.17 -14.46
N ARG A 27 12.06 -3.84 -14.97
CA ARG A 27 13.30 -4.58 -14.64
C ARG A 27 13.67 -4.49 -13.16
N LYS A 28 13.34 -3.39 -12.50
CA LYS A 28 13.53 -3.20 -11.06
C LYS A 28 12.43 -3.82 -10.20
N LYS A 29 11.44 -4.50 -10.80
CA LYS A 29 10.27 -5.09 -10.12
C LYS A 29 9.41 -4.08 -9.35
N ILE A 30 9.47 -2.80 -9.73
CA ILE A 30 8.61 -1.74 -9.21
C ILE A 30 7.19 -1.90 -9.77
N ILE A 31 7.09 -2.35 -11.03
CA ILE A 31 5.85 -2.79 -11.66
C ILE A 31 5.96 -4.30 -11.87
N PRO A 32 5.01 -5.10 -11.36
CA PRO A 32 5.06 -6.56 -11.49
C PRO A 32 5.07 -7.01 -12.96
N GLU A 33 5.83 -8.06 -13.26
CA GLU A 33 5.93 -8.55 -14.65
C GLU A 33 4.62 -9.16 -15.14
N GLU A 34 3.83 -9.74 -14.24
CA GLU A 34 2.52 -10.31 -14.52
C GLU A 34 1.51 -9.30 -15.04
N TRP A 35 1.71 -8.00 -14.79
CA TRP A 35 0.85 -6.94 -15.35
C TRP A 35 1.09 -6.72 -16.84
N PHE A 36 2.19 -7.21 -17.42
CA PHE A 36 2.50 -7.04 -18.83
C PHE A 36 1.90 -8.18 -19.66
N ILE A 37 0.62 -8.06 -19.97
CA ILE A 37 -0.16 -9.08 -20.70
C ILE A 37 0.08 -8.91 -22.20
N LYS A 38 0.71 -9.90 -22.83
CA LYS A 38 0.90 -9.91 -24.28
C LYS A 38 -0.32 -10.49 -24.98
N LYS A 39 -0.93 -9.74 -25.89
CA LYS A 39 -2.05 -10.20 -26.74
C LYS A 39 -1.67 -10.13 -28.21
N SER A 40 -2.14 -11.09 -28.99
CA SER A 40 -2.04 -11.06 -30.46
C SER A 40 -2.97 -9.97 -31.00
N SER A 41 -2.46 -9.13 -31.88
CA SER A 41 -3.14 -8.04 -32.58
C SER A 41 -2.99 -8.26 -34.09
N PHE A 42 -3.84 -7.60 -34.88
CA PHE A 42 -3.82 -7.70 -36.34
C PHE A 42 -2.48 -7.27 -36.95
N THR A 43 -1.75 -6.37 -36.27
CA THR A 43 -0.42 -5.87 -36.69
C THR A 43 0.75 -6.44 -35.91
N GLY A 44 0.56 -7.51 -35.12
CA GLY A 44 1.64 -8.17 -34.37
C GLY A 44 1.27 -8.54 -32.94
N GLN A 45 2.20 -8.39 -32.00
CA GLN A 45 1.95 -8.63 -30.57
C GLN A 45 1.93 -7.30 -29.81
N GLU A 46 0.81 -7.01 -29.17
CA GLU A 46 0.63 -5.84 -28.32
C GLU A 46 0.73 -6.20 -26.84
N THR A 47 1.09 -5.22 -26.01
CA THR A 47 1.17 -5.39 -24.56
C THR A 47 0.10 -4.52 -23.92
N TYR A 48 -0.72 -5.16 -23.10
CA TYR A 48 -1.78 -4.54 -22.32
C TYR A 48 -1.44 -4.64 -20.83
N LEU A 49 -1.93 -3.68 -20.06
CA LEU A 49 -1.77 -3.62 -18.61
C LEU A 49 -3.14 -3.40 -17.94
N PRO A 50 -3.36 -3.89 -16.70
CA PRO A 50 -4.58 -3.60 -15.94
C PRO A 50 -4.69 -2.10 -15.66
N LYS A 51 -5.65 -1.43 -16.32
CA LYS A 51 -5.74 0.03 -16.43
C LYS A 51 -5.72 0.72 -15.07
N ASP A 52 -6.61 0.34 -14.17
CA ASP A 52 -6.73 0.99 -12.87
C ASP A 52 -5.44 0.82 -12.05
N LYS A 53 -4.90 -0.41 -12.00
CA LYS A 53 -3.71 -0.73 -11.20
C LYS A 53 -2.47 0.00 -11.69
N ILE A 54 -2.27 0.03 -13.01
CA ILE A 54 -1.07 0.62 -13.59
C ILE A 54 -1.09 2.14 -13.50
N LEU A 55 -2.25 2.78 -13.66
CA LEU A 55 -2.38 4.23 -13.52
C LEU A 55 -2.09 4.66 -12.09
N GLU A 56 -2.71 4.00 -11.11
CA GLU A 56 -2.45 4.25 -9.68
C GLU A 56 -0.97 4.03 -9.32
N ARG A 57 -0.36 2.96 -9.83
CA ARG A 57 1.08 2.68 -9.61
C ARG A 57 1.97 3.75 -10.22
N ILE A 58 1.68 4.22 -11.44
CA ILE A 58 2.50 5.25 -12.10
C ILE A 58 2.35 6.59 -11.40
N GLU A 59 1.13 6.99 -11.04
CA GLU A 59 0.89 8.20 -10.25
C GLU A 59 1.70 8.15 -8.94
N TYR A 60 1.66 7.01 -8.26
CA TYR A 60 2.42 6.80 -7.04
C TYR A 60 3.94 6.91 -7.27
N ILE A 61 4.49 6.24 -8.29
CA ILE A 61 5.92 6.33 -8.63
C ILE A 61 6.34 7.78 -8.95
N LEU A 62 5.52 8.50 -9.72
CA LEU A 62 5.81 9.88 -10.11
C LEU A 62 5.79 10.81 -8.89
N SER A 63 4.91 10.58 -7.93
CA SER A 63 4.85 11.35 -6.66
C SER A 63 6.09 11.20 -5.77
N MET A 64 6.98 10.23 -6.06
CA MET A 64 8.17 9.91 -5.25
C MET A 64 9.50 10.18 -5.97
N LYS A 65 9.47 10.45 -7.28
CA LYS A 65 10.67 10.44 -8.15
C LYS A 65 11.73 11.48 -7.75
N ASP A 66 11.32 12.55 -7.07
CA ASP A 66 12.20 13.64 -6.65
C ASP A 66 12.80 13.43 -5.25
N GLU A 67 12.27 12.47 -4.46
CA GLU A 67 12.66 12.25 -3.07
C GLU A 67 13.44 10.94 -2.85
N ILE A 68 13.23 9.93 -3.70
CA ILE A 68 13.69 8.55 -3.43
C ILE A 68 14.34 7.92 -4.66
N SER A 69 15.43 7.18 -4.43
CA SER A 69 16.13 6.44 -5.48
C SER A 69 15.26 5.31 -6.06
N LEU A 70 15.48 4.96 -7.33
CA LEU A 70 14.79 3.83 -7.96
C LEU A 70 15.06 2.50 -7.26
N ASP A 71 16.20 2.36 -6.59
CA ASP A 71 16.58 1.16 -5.85
C ASP A 71 15.84 1.06 -4.50
N ASP A 72 15.66 2.18 -3.81
CA ASP A 72 14.86 2.21 -2.58
C ASP A 72 13.38 1.98 -2.90
N MET A 73 12.88 2.56 -3.99
CA MET A 73 11.54 2.29 -4.50
C MET A 73 11.34 0.80 -4.81
N ALA A 74 12.32 0.15 -5.45
CA ALA A 74 12.27 -1.29 -5.70
C ALA A 74 12.18 -2.11 -4.41
N ASN A 75 12.93 -1.75 -3.36
CA ASN A 75 12.85 -2.40 -2.05
C ASN A 75 11.52 -2.14 -1.32
N MET A 76 10.86 -1.02 -1.61
CA MET A 76 9.54 -0.71 -1.05
C MET A 76 8.47 -1.64 -1.62
N PHE A 77 8.49 -1.87 -2.94
CA PHE A 77 7.55 -2.72 -3.66
C PHE A 77 7.91 -4.20 -3.73
N ALA A 78 9.14 -4.56 -3.37
CA ALA A 78 9.55 -5.95 -3.33
C ALA A 78 8.67 -6.72 -2.32
N LYS A 79 8.03 -7.79 -2.80
CA LYS A 79 7.33 -8.79 -1.96
C LYS A 79 8.29 -9.62 -1.12
N SER A 80 9.57 -9.65 -1.46
CA SER A 80 10.59 -10.26 -0.61
C SER A 80 10.89 -9.33 0.56
N ASP A 81 10.76 -9.85 1.78
CA ASP A 81 11.27 -9.25 3.00
C ASP A 81 12.76 -8.90 2.84
N SER A 82 13.06 -7.74 2.28
CA SER A 82 14.36 -7.13 2.54
C SER A 82 14.31 -6.76 4.01
N ASP A 83 15.02 -7.55 4.83
CA ASP A 83 15.27 -7.45 6.28
C ASP A 83 15.82 -6.07 6.74
N LYS A 84 15.34 -4.95 6.20
CA LYS A 84 15.55 -3.62 6.77
C LYS A 84 14.67 -3.53 8.01
N LYS A 85 15.20 -4.03 9.12
CA LYS A 85 14.65 -3.83 10.46
C LYS A 85 15.06 -2.45 10.93
N PHE A 86 14.09 -1.56 11.11
CA PHE A 86 14.34 -0.23 11.64
C PHE A 86 14.19 -0.23 13.16
N ASP A 87 14.97 0.63 13.82
CA ASP A 87 14.77 0.99 15.21
C ASP A 87 13.74 2.13 15.29
N ILE A 88 12.85 2.07 16.28
CA ILE A 88 11.80 3.09 16.47
C ILE A 88 12.40 4.47 16.74
N ASP A 89 13.56 4.52 17.41
CA ASP A 89 14.23 5.77 17.73
C ASP A 89 14.79 6.44 16.46
N ILE A 90 15.21 5.64 15.46
CA ILE A 90 15.65 6.16 14.15
C ILE A 90 14.46 6.74 13.38
N ILE A 91 13.30 6.09 13.45
CA ILE A 91 12.06 6.56 12.80
C ILE A 91 11.60 7.89 13.40
N MET A 92 11.68 8.02 14.72
CA MET A 92 11.39 9.27 15.42
C MET A 92 12.35 10.39 15.04
N ALA A 93 13.66 10.11 14.96
CA ALA A 93 14.67 11.10 14.60
C ALA A 93 14.44 11.73 13.21
N LYS A 94 13.74 11.02 12.32
CA LYS A 94 13.35 11.51 10.98
C LYS A 94 12.02 12.26 10.95
N ASN A 95 11.40 12.52 12.11
CA ASN A 95 10.06 13.13 12.24
C ASN A 95 8.97 12.37 11.47
N ALA A 96 9.14 11.05 11.29
CA ALA A 96 8.14 10.24 10.59
C ALA A 96 6.87 10.04 11.44
N ILE A 97 7.06 9.96 12.77
CA ILE A 97 6.01 9.74 13.77
C ILE A 97 6.24 10.67 14.98
N CYS A 98 5.17 10.97 15.72
CA CYS A 98 5.26 11.71 16.97
C CYS A 98 5.47 10.81 18.21
N GLU A 99 5.80 11.42 19.35
CA GLU A 99 6.00 10.74 20.64
C GLU A 99 4.76 9.95 21.07
N SER A 100 3.56 10.50 20.87
CA SER A 100 2.31 9.79 21.19
C SER A 100 2.15 8.52 20.36
N THR A 101 2.54 8.55 19.08
CA THR A 101 2.49 7.37 18.21
C THR A 101 3.42 6.27 18.69
N LYS A 102 4.65 6.61 19.10
CA LYS A 102 5.58 5.64 19.70
C LYS A 102 4.99 4.98 20.94
N ASN A 103 4.52 5.78 21.89
CA ASN A 103 3.98 5.28 23.16
C ASN A 103 2.79 4.34 22.93
N ILE A 104 1.88 4.68 22.01
CA ILE A 104 0.73 3.82 21.68
C ILE A 104 1.21 2.54 20.97
N PHE A 105 2.16 2.64 20.04
CA PHE A 105 2.71 1.49 19.34
C PHE A 105 3.34 0.48 20.30
N GLU A 106 4.12 0.95 21.28
CA GLU A 106 4.74 0.11 22.32
C GLU A 106 3.71 -0.50 23.29
N GLN A 107 2.55 0.13 23.48
CA GLN A 107 1.48 -0.45 24.30
C GLN A 107 0.73 -1.59 23.61
N ILE A 108 0.58 -1.51 22.28
CA ILE A 108 -0.22 -2.48 21.51
C ILE A 108 0.64 -3.54 20.80
N THR A 109 1.96 -3.33 20.73
CA THR A 109 2.92 -4.25 20.13
C THR A 109 4.07 -4.50 21.10
N ASN A 110 4.58 -5.74 21.14
CA ASN A 110 5.74 -6.11 21.97
C ASN A 110 6.95 -6.46 21.10
N VAL A 111 7.19 -5.67 20.05
CA VAL A 111 8.18 -5.95 19.01
C VAL A 111 9.40 -5.04 19.16
N LYS A 112 10.58 -5.64 19.06
CA LYS A 112 11.87 -4.93 19.16
C LYS A 112 12.35 -4.34 17.83
N TYR A 113 11.83 -4.84 16.71
CA TYR A 113 12.25 -4.47 15.38
C TYR A 113 11.04 -4.11 14.52
N ILE A 114 11.20 -3.08 13.69
CA ILE A 114 10.13 -2.59 12.83
C ILE A 114 10.34 -3.12 11.41
N GLY A 115 9.47 -4.04 11.01
CA GLY A 115 9.33 -4.51 9.63
C GLY A 115 8.15 -3.85 8.91
N LYS A 116 7.79 -4.37 7.74
CA LYS A 116 6.71 -3.82 6.89
C LYS A 116 5.36 -3.78 7.62
N LYS A 117 5.06 -4.82 8.40
CA LYS A 117 3.85 -4.91 9.21
C LYS A 117 3.80 -3.82 10.26
N GLU A 118 4.90 -3.61 10.98
CA GLU A 118 5.02 -2.58 12.01
C GLU A 118 4.95 -1.18 11.41
N ILE A 119 5.55 -0.95 10.23
CA ILE A 119 5.44 0.32 9.48
C ILE A 119 3.97 0.62 9.15
N LEU A 120 3.20 -0.38 8.73
CA LEU A 120 1.76 -0.20 8.48
C LEU A 120 1.03 0.25 9.76
N ILE A 121 1.28 -0.42 10.88
CA ILE A 121 0.65 -0.10 12.17
C ILE A 121 1.02 1.33 12.61
N LEU A 122 2.29 1.71 12.52
CA LEU A 122 2.74 3.07 12.81
C LEU A 122 2.05 4.11 11.93
N SER A 123 1.88 3.82 10.64
CA SER A 123 1.14 4.70 9.73
C SER A 123 -0.31 4.88 10.14
N ILE A 124 -0.97 3.81 10.54
CA ILE A 124 -2.37 3.86 10.95
C ILE A 124 -2.54 4.68 12.23
N ILE A 125 -1.64 4.52 13.20
CA ILE A 125 -1.64 5.30 14.44
C ILE A 125 -1.47 6.79 14.11
N GLU A 126 -0.40 7.14 13.39
CA GLU A 126 -0.03 8.53 13.09
C GLU A 126 -1.11 9.25 12.25
N LYS A 127 -1.68 8.57 11.26
CA LYS A 127 -2.64 9.19 10.34
C LYS A 127 -4.06 9.21 10.86
N TYR A 128 -4.49 8.19 11.59
CA TYR A 128 -5.91 8.02 11.92
C TYR A 128 -6.17 8.13 13.42
N LEU A 129 -5.37 7.51 14.29
CA LEU A 129 -5.61 7.58 15.73
C LEU A 129 -5.22 8.95 16.30
N ILE A 130 -4.01 9.44 16.02
CA ILE A 130 -3.55 10.75 16.52
C ILE A 130 -4.45 11.88 16.02
N LYS A 131 -4.96 11.76 14.80
CA LYS A 131 -5.91 12.72 14.22
C LYS A 131 -7.36 12.51 14.66
N SER A 132 -7.61 11.62 15.63
CA SER A 132 -8.93 11.35 16.21
C SER A 132 -9.99 10.86 15.21
N VAL A 133 -9.56 10.23 14.11
CA VAL A 133 -10.46 9.59 13.12
C VAL A 133 -11.01 8.28 13.68
N ILE A 134 -10.18 7.53 14.39
CA ILE A 134 -10.53 6.26 15.03
C ILE A 134 -10.23 6.28 16.52
N THR A 135 -10.83 5.36 17.25
CA THR A 135 -10.57 5.11 18.66
C THR A 135 -9.43 4.11 18.85
N LEU A 136 -8.88 4.05 20.07
CA LEU A 136 -7.87 3.05 20.43
C LEU A 136 -8.40 1.61 20.30
N GLU A 137 -9.69 1.39 20.59
CA GLU A 137 -10.28 0.06 20.50
C GLU A 137 -10.42 -0.40 19.04
N GLU A 138 -10.82 0.51 18.14
CA GLU A 138 -10.84 0.25 16.70
C GLU A 138 -9.44 -0.01 16.15
N LEU A 139 -8.44 0.74 16.61
CA LEU A 139 -7.05 0.48 16.25
C LEU A 139 -6.65 -0.96 16.63
N LYS A 140 -6.97 -1.42 17.83
CA LYS A 140 -6.65 -2.80 18.25
C LYS A 140 -7.31 -3.84 17.35
N GLN A 141 -8.54 -3.61 16.91
CA GLN A 141 -9.22 -4.50 15.96
C GLN A 141 -8.52 -4.51 14.61
N VAL A 142 -8.09 -3.34 14.10
CA VAL A 142 -7.31 -3.23 12.86
C VAL A 142 -5.98 -3.97 12.99
N VAL A 143 -5.26 -3.77 14.09
CA VAL A 143 -3.99 -4.45 14.37
C VAL A 143 -4.18 -5.96 14.48
N SER A 144 -5.29 -6.44 15.04
CA SER A 144 -5.62 -7.87 15.08
C SER A 144 -5.77 -8.47 13.68
N VAL A 145 -6.51 -7.79 12.78
CA VAL A 145 -6.65 -8.22 11.37
C VAL A 145 -5.30 -8.24 10.65
N ILE A 146 -4.46 -7.22 10.87
CA ILE A 146 -3.11 -7.17 10.33
C ILE A 146 -2.28 -8.35 10.84
N ASN A 147 -2.24 -8.59 12.15
CA ASN A 147 -1.42 -9.66 12.73
C ASN A 147 -1.81 -11.06 12.24
N ASN A 148 -3.11 -11.31 12.05
CA ASN A 148 -3.60 -12.62 11.63
C ASN A 148 -3.51 -12.84 10.11
N GLY A 149 -3.41 -11.77 9.32
CA GLY A 149 -3.57 -11.83 7.86
C GLY A 149 -2.49 -11.14 7.04
N PHE A 150 -1.42 -10.61 7.64
CA PHE A 150 -0.47 -9.73 6.94
C PHE A 150 0.10 -10.34 5.66
N ASP A 151 0.52 -11.60 5.69
CA ASP A 151 1.12 -12.25 4.52
C ASP A 151 0.17 -12.33 3.32
N VAL A 152 -1.14 -12.44 3.59
CA VAL A 152 -2.18 -12.42 2.56
C VAL A 152 -2.52 -10.98 2.15
N LEU A 153 -2.51 -10.07 3.11
CA LEU A 153 -2.84 -8.65 2.94
C LEU A 153 -1.71 -7.84 2.31
N TYR A 154 -0.47 -8.32 2.30
CA TYR A 154 0.65 -7.66 1.63
C TYR A 154 0.60 -7.89 0.11
N ASN A 155 -0.45 -7.37 -0.51
CA ASN A 155 -0.73 -7.46 -1.93
C ASN A 155 -1.36 -6.14 -2.43
N GLU A 156 -1.20 -5.87 -3.73
CA GLU A 156 -1.54 -4.57 -4.35
C GLU A 156 -3.04 -4.33 -4.46
N GLU A 157 -3.86 -5.37 -4.39
CA GLU A 157 -5.31 -5.25 -4.37
C GLU A 157 -5.90 -5.38 -2.97
N SER A 158 -5.03 -5.53 -1.96
CA SER A 158 -5.47 -5.73 -0.60
C SER A 158 -5.83 -4.40 0.05
N LYS A 159 -6.99 -4.39 0.69
CA LYS A 159 -7.45 -3.26 1.49
C LYS A 159 -7.88 -3.72 2.86
N ILE A 160 -7.74 -2.84 3.84
CA ILE A 160 -8.32 -2.99 5.17
C ILE A 160 -9.36 -1.91 5.32
N PHE A 161 -10.58 -2.32 5.67
CA PHE A 161 -11.68 -1.42 5.91
C PHE A 161 -12.06 -1.45 7.38
N LEU A 162 -12.37 -0.29 7.94
CA LEU A 162 -13.07 -0.16 9.22
C LEU A 162 -14.41 0.49 8.94
N PHE A 163 -15.46 -0.12 9.45
CA PHE A 163 -16.81 0.40 9.36
C PHE A 163 -17.44 0.49 10.74
N ARG A 164 -18.50 1.28 10.87
CA ARG A 164 -19.40 1.29 12.02
C ARG A 164 -20.83 1.04 11.56
N LYS A 165 -21.54 0.20 12.31
CA LYS A 165 -22.98 -0.01 12.18
C LYS A 165 -23.61 0.09 13.56
N LEU A 166 -24.55 1.03 13.72
CA LEU A 166 -25.15 1.35 15.02
C LEU A 166 -24.11 1.64 16.12
N GLY A 167 -22.97 2.24 15.75
CA GLY A 167 -21.86 2.53 16.67
C GLY A 167 -20.93 1.36 16.97
N ILE A 168 -21.23 0.15 16.48
CA ILE A 168 -20.39 -1.03 16.65
C ILE A 168 -19.36 -1.09 15.51
N PRO A 169 -18.05 -1.11 15.81
CA PRO A 169 -17.02 -1.20 14.79
C PRO A 169 -16.82 -2.63 14.30
N PHE A 170 -16.44 -2.76 13.04
CA PHE A 170 -15.97 -4.02 12.46
C PHE A 170 -14.90 -3.75 11.42
N VAL A 171 -13.89 -4.62 11.40
CA VAL A 171 -12.74 -4.52 10.51
C VAL A 171 -12.73 -5.69 9.55
N VAL A 172 -12.53 -5.39 8.27
CA VAL A 172 -12.43 -6.40 7.20
C VAL A 172 -11.12 -6.19 6.45
N GLY A 173 -10.27 -7.21 6.45
CA GLY A 173 -9.12 -7.29 5.54
C GLY A 173 -9.48 -8.13 4.33
N CYS A 174 -9.29 -7.62 3.12
CA CYS A 174 -9.54 -8.36 1.89
C CYS A 174 -8.31 -8.38 1.00
N LYS A 175 -8.10 -9.48 0.27
CA LYS A 175 -7.02 -9.63 -0.72
C LYS A 175 -7.30 -8.93 -2.05
N SER A 176 -8.57 -8.83 -2.41
CA SER A 176 -9.08 -8.13 -3.59
C SER A 176 -10.30 -7.33 -3.18
N TYR A 177 -10.18 -6.00 -3.11
CA TYR A 177 -11.31 -5.14 -2.74
C TYR A 177 -12.43 -5.14 -3.79
N LYS A 178 -12.14 -5.57 -5.01
CA LYS A 178 -13.10 -5.61 -6.13
C LYS A 178 -14.13 -6.73 -6.00
N ASP A 179 -13.84 -7.74 -5.18
CA ASP A 179 -14.66 -8.94 -5.00
C ASP A 179 -15.35 -8.98 -3.63
N VAL A 180 -15.47 -7.83 -2.96
CA VAL A 180 -16.10 -7.71 -1.64
C VAL A 180 -17.38 -6.92 -1.73
N PHE A 181 -18.44 -7.46 -1.13
CA PHE A 181 -19.73 -6.79 -0.99
C PHE A 181 -19.93 -6.41 0.47
N PHE A 182 -20.31 -5.16 0.70
CA PHE A 182 -20.65 -4.64 2.03
C PHE A 182 -22.15 -4.41 2.10
N GLU A 183 -22.69 -4.48 3.31
CA GLU A 183 -24.09 -4.15 3.56
C GLU A 183 -24.32 -2.64 3.39
N GLU A 184 -25.49 -2.23 2.89
CA GLU A 184 -25.76 -0.85 2.49
C GLU A 184 -25.85 0.14 3.65
N ASP A 185 -26.20 -0.31 4.86
CA ASP A 185 -26.41 0.54 6.04
C ASP A 185 -25.15 0.71 6.92
N MET A 186 -23.99 0.31 6.39
CA MET A 186 -22.70 0.43 7.05
C MET A 186 -22.04 1.79 6.76
N VAL A 187 -21.49 2.45 7.79
CA VAL A 187 -20.71 3.67 7.60
C VAL A 187 -19.23 3.32 7.52
N LYS A 188 -18.60 3.57 6.36
CA LYS A 188 -17.15 3.39 6.17
C LYS A 188 -16.39 4.48 6.90
N ILE A 189 -15.55 4.08 7.85
CA ILE A 189 -14.71 4.99 8.65
C ILE A 189 -13.30 5.07 8.05
N LEU A 190 -12.71 3.91 7.70
CA LEU A 190 -11.39 3.83 7.07
C LEU A 190 -11.41 2.94 5.84
N GLU A 191 -10.54 3.30 4.89
CA GLU A 191 -10.13 2.49 3.77
C GLU A 191 -8.61 2.61 3.65
N ILE A 192 -7.90 1.52 3.95
CA ILE A 192 -6.45 1.47 3.98
C ILE A 192 -5.97 0.61 2.82
N ASP A 193 -5.23 1.21 1.90
CA ASP A 193 -4.41 0.48 0.94
C ASP A 193 -3.09 0.07 1.62
N VAL A 194 -2.90 -1.24 1.80
CA VAL A 194 -1.79 -1.78 2.59
C VAL A 194 -0.43 -1.38 2.02
N ILE A 195 -0.25 -1.50 0.70
CA ILE A 195 1.05 -1.24 0.06
C ILE A 195 1.32 0.25 0.01
N ARG A 196 0.31 1.06 -0.30
CA ARG A 196 0.42 2.51 -0.32
C ARG A 196 0.81 3.05 1.04
N GLU A 197 0.16 2.60 2.12
CA GLU A 197 0.44 3.07 3.48
C GLU A 197 1.85 2.73 3.93
N ILE A 198 2.28 1.47 3.74
CA ILE A 198 3.65 1.05 4.06
C ILE A 198 4.66 1.87 3.29
N SER A 199 4.39 2.11 2.01
CA SER A 199 5.29 2.84 1.15
C SER A 199 5.34 4.32 1.56
N GLU A 200 4.21 4.98 1.82
CA GLU A 200 4.19 6.38 2.25
C GLU A 200 4.92 6.60 3.58
N MET A 201 4.73 5.72 4.56
CA MET A 201 5.46 5.80 5.83
C MET A 201 6.94 5.45 5.64
N GLY A 202 7.25 4.44 4.81
CA GLY A 202 8.62 4.08 4.46
C GLY A 202 9.41 5.26 3.89
N ARG A 203 8.78 6.17 3.14
CA ARG A 203 9.42 7.41 2.65
C ARG A 203 9.94 8.30 3.76
N LYS A 204 9.14 8.49 4.80
CA LYS A 204 9.50 9.34 5.93
C LYS A 204 10.64 8.75 6.77
N ILE A 205 10.86 7.43 6.65
CA ILE A 205 11.84 6.67 7.41
C ILE A 205 13.19 6.55 6.68
N ILE A 206 13.25 6.80 5.37
CA ILE A 206 14.49 6.79 4.57
C ILE A 206 15.06 8.20 4.49
#